data_AF-A0A1M4Z7M1-F1
#
_entry.id   AF-A0A1M4Z7M1-F1
#
_cell.length_a   1.000
_cell.length_b   1.000
_cell.length_c   1.000
_cell.angle_alpha   90.00
_cell.angle_beta   90.00
_cell.angle_gamma   90.00
#
_symmetry.space_group_name_H-M   'P 1'
#
loop_
_entity.id
_entity.type
_entity.pdbx_description
1 polymer ?
#
loop_
_entity_poly.entity_id
_entity_poly.type
_entity_poly.pdbx_seq_one_letter_code
_entity_poly.pdbx_strand_id
1 'polypeptide(L)'
;MKPEIGLFKSVLLFTLMLSFVSCKQNRKFTKDEWLKEVDFPVNNERNKMVDDLLNNYLNKPLSYQEVLGLLGEPFNKDSLSFSVSYITYIEYEWLGIDESQINYLDISFGQDSILKEAKARIWNKKY
;
A
#
# COMPACT_ATOMS: atom_id res chain seq x y z
N MET A 1 40.01 -12.65 -37.54
CA MET A 1 38.91 -11.85 -36.98
C MET A 1 38.33 -12.64 -35.80
N LYS A 2 38.79 -12.37 -34.57
CA LYS A 2 38.34 -13.05 -33.35
C LYS A 2 37.21 -12.21 -32.75
N PRO A 3 36.02 -12.76 -32.47
CA PRO A 3 34.94 -11.95 -31.96
C PRO A 3 35.28 -11.50 -30.52
N GLU A 4 35.17 -10.20 -30.32
CA GLU A 4 34.70 -9.39 -29.18
C GLU A 4 34.13 -10.13 -27.94
N ILE A 5 34.78 -11.18 -27.42
CA ILE A 5 34.34 -11.89 -26.21
C ILE A 5 34.41 -11.00 -24.97
N GLY A 6 35.27 -9.97 -24.98
CA GLY A 6 35.41 -9.01 -23.89
C GLY A 6 34.25 -8.01 -23.77
N LEU A 7 33.70 -7.57 -24.91
CA LEU A 7 32.62 -6.58 -24.93
C LEU A 7 31.30 -7.17 -24.39
N PHE A 8 31.03 -8.43 -24.74
CA PHE A 8 29.83 -9.15 -24.28
C PHE A 8 29.83 -9.38 -22.76
N LYS A 9 31.01 -9.66 -22.17
CA LYS A 9 31.14 -9.81 -20.71
C LYS A 9 30.96 -8.49 -19.96
N SER A 10 31.43 -7.39 -20.53
CA SER A 10 31.31 -6.06 -19.92
C SER A 10 29.87 -5.52 -19.95
N VAL A 11 29.11 -5.81 -21.01
CA VAL A 11 27.69 -5.44 -21.12
C VAL A 11 26.83 -6.26 -20.17
N LEU A 12 27.12 -7.57 -20.02
CA LEU A 12 26.43 -8.46 -19.07
C LEU A 12 26.63 -8.04 -17.60
N LEU A 13 27.81 -7.50 -17.28
CA LEU A 13 28.13 -7.00 -15.93
C LEU A 13 27.38 -5.70 -15.61
N PHE A 14 27.13 -4.86 -16.62
CA PHE A 14 26.39 -3.60 -16.48
C PHE A 14 24.88 -3.81 -16.35
N THR A 15 24.30 -4.79 -17.05
CA THR A 15 22.88 -5.13 -16.93
C THR A 15 22.53 -5.81 -15.60
N LEU A 16 23.48 -6.53 -14.97
CA LEU A 16 23.30 -7.14 -13.65
C LEU A 16 23.36 -6.14 -12.47
N MET A 17 23.86 -4.93 -12.70
CA MET A 17 23.91 -3.84 -11.69
C MET A 17 22.62 -3.02 -11.64
N LEU A 18 21.77 -3.08 -12.69
CA LEU A 18 20.51 -2.33 -12.78
C LEU A 18 19.32 -3.05 -12.10
N SER A 19 19.51 -4.27 -11.61
CA SER A 19 18.47 -5.07 -10.93
C SER A 19 18.29 -4.77 -9.44
N PHE A 20 18.97 -3.73 -8.92
CA PHE A 20 18.83 -3.22 -7.56
C PHE A 20 18.28 -1.79 -7.68
N VAL A 21 17.16 -1.34 -7.11
CA VAL A 21 16.39 -1.73 -5.94
C VAL A 21 15.00 -1.06 -6.07
N SER A 22 13.93 -1.80 -6.36
CA SER A 22 12.59 -1.37 -5.91
C SER A 22 12.30 -2.07 -4.59
N CYS A 23 13.02 -1.66 -3.54
CA CYS A 23 12.60 -1.98 -2.18
C CYS A 23 11.41 -1.08 -1.90
N LYS A 24 10.20 -1.63 -1.94
CA LYS A 24 9.15 -1.09 -1.07
C LYS A 24 9.75 -1.00 0.32
N GLN A 25 9.84 0.21 0.88
CA GLN A 25 10.25 0.40 2.27
C GLN A 25 9.14 -0.15 3.16
N ASN A 26 9.14 -1.47 3.34
CA ASN A 26 8.23 -2.14 4.24
C ASN A 26 8.67 -1.83 5.66
N ARG A 27 7.80 -1.13 6.37
CA ARG A 27 7.99 -0.69 7.73
C ARG A 27 7.04 -1.46 8.64
N LYS A 28 7.48 -1.77 9.85
CA LYS A 28 6.60 -2.31 10.88
C LYS A 28 5.47 -1.33 11.17
N PHE A 29 4.26 -1.87 11.29
CA PHE A 29 3.10 -1.12 11.70
C PHE A 29 3.29 -0.62 13.13
N THR A 30 3.01 0.67 13.32
CA THR A 30 2.77 1.25 14.64
C THR A 30 1.49 2.04 14.60
N LYS A 31 0.63 1.84 15.60
CA LYS A 31 -0.66 2.54 15.70
C LYS A 31 -0.46 4.06 15.75
N ASP A 32 0.53 4.52 16.52
CA ASP A 32 0.80 5.96 16.66
C ASP A 32 1.18 6.60 15.32
N GLU A 33 1.99 5.95 14.50
CA GLU A 33 2.36 6.51 13.19
C GLU A 33 1.25 6.39 12.16
N TRP A 34 0.45 5.33 12.24
CA TRP A 34 -0.73 5.18 11.39
C TRP A 34 -1.77 6.27 11.66
N LEU A 35 -1.97 6.62 12.94
CA LEU A 35 -2.97 7.59 13.38
C LEU A 35 -2.50 9.04 13.33
N LYS A 36 -1.22 9.32 13.05
CA LYS A 36 -0.77 10.69 12.81
C LYS A 36 -1.64 11.31 11.71
N GLU A 37 -2.26 12.44 12.04
CA GLU A 37 -2.99 13.25 11.07
C GLU A 37 -2.03 13.61 9.94
N VAL A 38 -2.47 13.31 8.72
CA VAL A 38 -1.72 13.68 7.53
C VAL A 38 -2.53 14.80 6.89
N ASP A 39 -2.11 16.05 7.11
CA ASP A 39 -2.74 17.24 6.52
C ASP A 39 -2.85 17.12 4.98
N PHE A 40 -1.95 16.34 4.37
CA PHE A 40 -1.98 15.98 2.96
C PHE A 40 -1.61 14.50 2.72
N PRO A 41 -2.48 13.69 2.10
CA PRO A 41 -2.24 12.26 1.89
C PRO A 41 -1.00 11.89 1.04
N VAL A 42 -0.32 12.87 0.42
CA VAL A 42 0.96 12.70 -0.28
C VAL A 42 2.09 12.26 0.67
N ASN A 43 2.09 12.78 1.89
CA ASN A 43 3.08 12.43 2.93
C ASN A 43 2.56 11.33 3.86
N ASN A 44 1.54 10.59 3.42
CA ASN A 44 0.94 9.54 4.21
C ASN A 44 1.86 8.32 4.24
N GLU A 45 2.57 8.16 5.35
CA GLU A 45 3.50 7.04 5.57
C GLU A 45 2.77 5.69 5.75
N ARG A 46 1.42 5.68 5.77
CA ARG A 46 0.61 4.45 5.90
C ARG A 46 0.94 3.40 4.86
N ASN A 47 1.20 3.79 3.60
CA ASN A 47 1.51 2.82 2.53
C ASN A 47 2.75 1.96 2.83
N LYS A 48 3.71 2.47 3.62
CA LYS A 48 4.89 1.71 4.05
C LYS A 48 4.58 0.62 5.08
N MET A 49 3.45 0.71 5.77
CA MET A 49 3.02 -0.22 6.82
C MET A 49 2.00 -1.26 6.36
N VAL A 50 1.43 -1.11 5.16
CA VAL A 50 0.35 -1.98 4.65
C VAL A 50 0.75 -3.44 4.63
N ASP A 51 1.97 -3.76 4.16
CA ASP A 51 2.45 -5.14 4.09
C ASP A 51 2.54 -5.77 5.50
N ASP A 52 3.00 -5.02 6.50
CA ASP A 52 3.05 -5.53 7.88
C ASP A 52 1.65 -5.71 8.48
N LEU A 53 0.74 -4.78 8.21
CA LEU A 53 -0.66 -4.89 8.62
C LEU A 53 -1.32 -6.15 8.06
N LEU A 54 -1.22 -6.36 6.75
CA LEU A 54 -1.81 -7.52 6.08
C LEU A 54 -1.24 -8.83 6.62
N ASN A 55 0.08 -8.89 6.83
CA ASN A 55 0.74 -10.13 7.18
C ASN A 55 0.74 -10.47 8.67
N ASN A 56 0.60 -9.49 9.57
CA ASN A 56 0.79 -9.69 11.02
C ASN A 56 -0.41 -9.27 11.88
N TYR A 57 -1.28 -8.38 11.40
CA TYR A 57 -2.38 -7.83 12.20
C TYR A 57 -3.76 -8.21 11.64
N LEU A 58 -3.90 -8.20 10.31
CA LEU A 58 -5.15 -8.44 9.59
C LEU A 58 -5.26 -9.87 9.01
N ASN A 59 -4.32 -10.75 9.37
CA ASN A 59 -4.31 -12.17 8.98
C ASN A 59 -5.06 -13.09 9.97
N LYS A 60 -5.72 -12.49 10.98
CA LYS A 60 -6.44 -13.17 12.05
C LYS A 60 -7.85 -12.61 12.16
N PRO A 61 -8.81 -13.37 12.72
CA PRO A 61 -10.16 -12.86 12.94
C PRO A 61 -10.12 -11.66 13.88
N LEU A 62 -10.60 -10.52 13.39
CA LEU A 62 -10.80 -9.30 14.16
C LEU A 62 -12.23 -8.83 13.95
N SER A 63 -12.88 -8.39 15.02
CA SER A 63 -14.15 -7.69 14.91
C SER A 63 -13.97 -6.32 14.25
N TYR A 64 -15.04 -5.79 13.68
CA TYR A 64 -15.09 -4.42 13.17
C TYR A 64 -14.55 -3.39 14.18
N GLN A 65 -14.93 -3.52 15.46
CA GLN A 65 -14.49 -2.60 16.53
C GLN A 65 -13.00 -2.73 16.83
N GLU A 66 -12.43 -3.94 16.78
CA GLU A 66 -10.98 -4.12 16.94
C GLU A 66 -10.20 -3.50 15.77
N VAL A 67 -10.73 -3.60 14.53
CA VAL A 67 -10.12 -2.95 13.37
C VAL A 67 -10.14 -1.42 13.52
N LEU A 68 -11.27 -0.83 13.93
CA LEU A 68 -11.34 0.61 14.21
C LEU A 68 -10.43 1.01 15.38
N GLY A 69 -10.37 0.17 16.43
CA GLY A 69 -9.46 0.37 17.55
C GLY A 69 -7.99 0.32 17.13
N LEU A 70 -7.65 -0.41 16.08
CA LEU A 70 -6.29 -0.53 15.55
C LEU A 70 -5.94 0.61 14.58
N LEU A 71 -6.84 0.93 13.64
CA LEU A 71 -6.57 1.75 12.46
C LEU A 71 -7.26 3.12 12.47
N GLY A 72 -8.12 3.38 13.45
CA GLY A 72 -8.93 4.59 13.52
C GLY A 72 -10.11 4.58 12.56
N GLU A 73 -10.67 5.76 12.31
CA GLU A 73 -11.79 5.90 11.38
C GLU A 73 -11.34 5.69 9.93
N PRO A 74 -12.12 4.95 9.12
CA PRO A 74 -11.80 4.73 7.72
C PRO A 74 -12.13 5.97 6.89
N PHE A 75 -11.48 6.07 5.73
CA PHE A 75 -11.81 7.09 4.74
C PHE A 75 -13.22 6.87 4.15
N ASN A 76 -13.56 5.60 3.88
CA ASN A 76 -14.87 5.23 3.39
C ASN A 76 -15.42 4.00 4.11
N LYS A 77 -16.73 3.95 4.26
CA LYS A 77 -17.47 2.81 4.80
C LYS A 77 -18.63 2.48 3.86
N ASP A 78 -18.65 1.26 3.36
CA ASP A 78 -19.75 0.73 2.57
C ASP A 78 -20.56 -0.28 3.40
N SER A 79 -21.74 0.15 3.80
CA SER A 79 -22.66 -0.66 4.60
C SER A 79 -23.30 -1.81 3.82
N LEU A 80 -23.37 -1.75 2.49
CA LEU A 80 -23.97 -2.81 1.66
C LEU A 80 -23.02 -3.99 1.52
N SER A 81 -21.73 -3.71 1.31
CA SER A 81 -20.69 -4.73 1.20
C SER A 81 -20.01 -5.08 2.53
N PHE A 82 -20.45 -4.45 3.64
CA PHE A 82 -19.83 -4.57 4.96
C PHE A 82 -18.31 -4.36 4.88
N SER A 83 -17.87 -3.27 4.25
CA SER A 83 -16.46 -2.99 4.03
C SER A 83 -16.06 -1.58 4.42
N VAL A 84 -14.76 -1.41 4.68
CA VAL A 84 -14.13 -0.12 4.93
C VAL A 84 -12.87 0.02 4.11
N SER A 85 -12.53 1.26 3.77
CA SER A 85 -11.31 1.59 3.04
C SER A 85 -10.54 2.69 3.74
N TYR A 86 -9.23 2.52 3.81
CA TYR A 86 -8.29 3.54 4.29
C TYR A 86 -7.44 3.99 3.12
N ILE A 87 -7.32 5.29 2.90
CA ILE A 87 -6.30 5.84 2.00
C ILE A 87 -4.93 5.65 2.66
N THR A 88 -4.02 5.04 1.91
CA THR A 88 -2.65 4.77 2.38
C THR A 88 -1.61 5.62 1.67
N TYR A 89 -1.91 6.08 0.45
CA TYR A 89 -1.07 6.98 -0.34
C TYR A 89 -1.90 7.62 -1.46
N ILE A 90 -1.60 8.88 -1.79
CA ILE A 90 -2.14 9.56 -2.98
C ILE A 90 -0.98 10.15 -3.78
N GLU A 91 -1.00 9.88 -5.07
CA GLU A 91 -0.16 10.54 -6.07
C GLU A 91 -1.00 11.56 -6.83
N TYR A 92 -0.48 12.76 -6.97
CA TYR A 92 -1.09 13.81 -7.78
C TYR A 92 -0.41 13.89 -9.15
N GLU A 93 -1.14 14.35 -10.15
CA GLU A 93 -0.58 14.73 -11.46
C GLU A 93 0.47 15.83 -11.30
N TRP A 94 1.31 16.06 -12.32
CA TRP A 94 2.39 17.07 -12.30
C TRP A 94 1.94 18.42 -11.75
N LEU A 95 0.75 18.88 -12.17
CA LEU A 95 0.24 20.21 -11.80
C LEU A 95 -0.33 20.26 -10.37
N GLY A 96 -0.43 19.12 -9.67
CA GLY A 96 -0.90 19.02 -8.29
C GLY A 96 -2.41 19.26 -8.11
N ILE A 97 -3.16 19.34 -9.22
CA ILE A 97 -4.59 19.67 -9.21
C ILE A 97 -5.43 18.41 -9.01
N ASP A 98 -5.10 17.35 -9.74
CA ASP A 98 -5.86 16.11 -9.75
C ASP A 98 -5.03 14.93 -9.26
N GLU A 99 -5.70 13.97 -8.63
CA GLU A 99 -5.11 12.70 -8.19
C GLU A 99 -4.93 11.78 -9.40
N SER A 100 -3.70 11.32 -9.63
CA SER A 100 -3.37 10.37 -10.69
C SER A 100 -3.55 8.93 -10.21
N GLN A 101 -3.23 8.67 -8.94
CA GLN A 101 -3.30 7.36 -8.31
C GLN A 101 -3.66 7.48 -6.82
N ILE A 102 -4.49 6.54 -6.33
CA ILE A 102 -4.80 6.40 -4.91
C ILE A 102 -4.61 4.95 -4.49
N ASN A 103 -3.86 4.74 -3.42
CA ASN A 103 -3.72 3.43 -2.78
C ASN A 103 -4.69 3.34 -1.61
N TYR A 104 -5.37 2.19 -1.53
CA TYR A 104 -6.30 1.84 -0.47
C TYR A 104 -5.85 0.57 0.24
N LEU A 105 -6.09 0.53 1.55
CA LEU A 105 -6.25 -0.70 2.31
C LEU A 105 -7.74 -0.94 2.49
N ASP A 106 -8.26 -1.95 1.79
CA ASP A 106 -9.66 -2.36 1.87
C ASP A 106 -9.80 -3.53 2.84
N ILE A 107 -10.82 -3.48 3.69
CA ILE A 107 -11.13 -4.52 4.66
C ILE A 107 -12.62 -4.84 4.55
N SER A 108 -12.96 -6.11 4.35
CA SER A 108 -14.34 -6.60 4.31
C SER A 108 -14.65 -7.49 5.52
N PHE A 109 -15.90 -7.43 5.96
CA PHE A 109 -16.40 -8.14 7.12
C PHE A 109 -17.51 -9.11 6.73
N GLY A 110 -17.67 -10.16 7.52
CA GLY A 110 -18.83 -11.03 7.44
C GLY A 110 -20.06 -10.36 8.04
N GLN A 111 -21.22 -11.00 7.89
CA GLN A 111 -22.45 -10.58 8.55
C GLN A 111 -22.34 -10.63 10.09
N ASP A 112 -21.41 -11.44 10.60
CA ASP A 112 -21.00 -11.52 12.01
C ASP A 112 -20.07 -10.37 12.43
N SER A 113 -19.80 -9.42 11.54
CA SER A 113 -18.85 -8.31 11.74
C SER A 113 -17.41 -8.75 12.01
N ILE A 114 -17.04 -9.96 11.59
CA ILE A 114 -15.67 -10.47 11.69
C ILE A 114 -14.95 -10.26 10.35
N LEU A 115 -13.69 -9.82 10.41
CA LEU A 115 -12.83 -9.61 9.26
C LEU A 115 -12.76 -10.89 8.40
N LYS A 116 -13.12 -10.75 7.13
CA LYS A 116 -13.05 -11.82 6.11
C LYS A 116 -11.85 -11.68 5.19
N GLU A 117 -11.59 -10.46 4.75
CA GLU A 117 -10.53 -10.16 3.80
C GLU A 117 -9.96 -8.77 4.10
N ALA A 118 -8.64 -8.65 4.03
CA ALA A 118 -7.95 -7.38 3.95
C ALA A 118 -7.01 -7.41 2.74
N LYS A 119 -6.99 -6.34 1.93
CA LYS A 119 -6.13 -6.26 0.76
C LYS A 119 -5.74 -4.83 0.42
N ALA A 120 -4.58 -4.69 -0.22
CA ALA A 120 -4.18 -3.45 -0.86
C ALA A 120 -4.82 -3.35 -2.25
N ARG A 121 -5.38 -2.19 -2.59
CA ARG A 121 -5.92 -1.88 -3.92
C ARG A 121 -5.35 -0.57 -4.41
N ILE A 122 -5.02 -0.51 -5.68
CA ILE A 122 -4.61 0.73 -6.36
C ILE A 122 -5.75 1.15 -7.28
N TRP A 123 -6.18 2.40 -7.16
CA TRP A 123 -7.04 3.05 -8.14
C TRP A 123 -6.19 4.01 -8.96
N ASN A 124 -6.37 3.98 -10.28
CA ASN A 124 -5.72 4.90 -11.20
C ASN A 124 -6.81 5.65 -11.95
N LYS A 125 -6.60 6.96 -12.16
CA LYS A 125 -7.45 7.75 -13.02
C LYS A 125 -7.38 7.18 -14.44
N LYS A 126 -8.54 6.83 -15.01
CA LYS A 126 -8.63 6.40 -16.42
C LYS A 126 -8.85 7.64 -17.27
N TYR A 127 -7.97 7.85 -18.24
CA TYR A 127 -8.10 8.88 -19.29
C TYR A 127 -8.95 8.36 -20.45
#